data_AF-A0ABD3R2Y9-F1
#
_entry.id   AF-A0ABD3R2Y9-F1
#
_cell.length_a   1.000
_cell.length_b   1.000
_cell.length_c   1.000
_cell.angle_alpha   90.00
_cell.angle_beta   90.00
_cell.angle_gamma   90.00
#
_symmetry.space_group_name_H-M   'P 1'
#
loop_
_entity.id
_entity.type
_entity.pdbx_description
1 polymer ?
#
loop_
_entity_poly.entity_id
_entity_poly.type
_entity_poly.pdbx_seq_one_letter_code
_entity_poly.pdbx_strand_id
1 'polypeptide(L)'
;MLTASDLGTLTAQRNENELVKQELDVCGQEASEGSDSVVYKLVGPVLIKNDLDEAKETVDKRLEFISGEIKKMESTIAKKEEQSQQLAMTVQEMQGAMQKAAVEAAKAAAMQSS
;
A
#
# COMPACT_ATOMS: atom_id res chain seq x y z
N MET A 1 -5.45 9.66 9.19
CA MET A 1 -4.30 8.77 8.96
C MET A 1 -4.86 7.55 8.23
N LEU A 2 -4.77 7.53 6.90
CA LEU A 2 -5.50 6.61 6.02
C LEU A 2 -4.61 5.50 5.39
N THR A 3 -3.29 5.55 5.54
CA THR A 3 -2.36 4.85 4.64
C THR A 3 -2.31 3.32 4.77
N ALA A 4 -2.43 2.77 5.98
CA ALA A 4 -2.37 1.32 6.19
C ALA A 4 -3.68 0.60 5.82
N SER A 5 -4.82 1.26 6.08
CA SER A 5 -6.14 0.75 5.69
C SER A 5 -6.27 0.70 4.17
N ASP A 6 -5.83 1.75 3.49
CA ASP A 6 -5.90 1.84 2.02
C ASP A 6 -5.02 0.79 1.33
N LEU A 7 -3.82 0.52 1.87
CA LEU A 7 -2.94 -0.54 1.36
C LEU A 7 -3.60 -1.92 1.48
N GLY A 8 -4.26 -2.19 2.61
CA GLY A 8 -5.01 -3.44 2.83
C GLY A 8 -6.14 -3.61 1.81
N THR A 9 -6.91 -2.55 1.56
CA THR A 9 -7.97 -2.56 0.55
C THR A 9 -7.44 -2.77 -0.86
N LEU A 10 -6.37 -2.06 -1.26
CA LEU A 10 -5.76 -2.24 -2.58
C LEU A 10 -5.21 -3.66 -2.77
N THR A 11 -4.62 -4.25 -1.72
CA THR A 11 -4.12 -5.63 -1.76
C THR A 11 -5.25 -6.63 -1.94
N ALA A 12 -6.37 -6.46 -1.23
CA ALA A 12 -7.55 -7.30 -1.41
C ALA A 12 -8.09 -7.19 -2.84
N GLN A 13 -8.26 -5.96 -3.34
CA GLN A 13 -8.71 -5.72 -4.71
C GLN A 13 -7.78 -6.34 -5.76
N ARG A 14 -6.46 -6.26 -5.56
CA ARG A 14 -5.48 -6.90 -6.46
C ARG A 14 -5.70 -8.41 -6.51
N ASN A 15 -5.80 -9.05 -5.34
CA ASN A 15 -5.98 -10.50 -5.25
C ASN A 15 -7.29 -10.95 -5.91
N GLU A 16 -8.38 -10.21 -5.70
CA GLU A 16 -9.67 -10.48 -6.36
C GLU A 16 -9.55 -10.36 -7.89
N ASN A 17 -8.85 -9.34 -8.40
CA ASN A 17 -8.67 -9.17 -9.84
C ASN A 17 -7.71 -10.21 -10.44
N GLU A 18 -6.70 -10.66 -9.69
CA GLU A 18 -5.84 -11.79 -10.10
C GLU A 18 -6.65 -13.08 -10.23
N LEU A 19 -7.55 -13.34 -9.28
CA LEU A 19 -8.45 -14.48 -9.35
C LEU A 19 -9.38 -14.38 -10.57
N VAL A 20 -10.01 -13.22 -10.79
CA VAL A 20 -10.88 -13.01 -11.96
C VAL A 20 -10.10 -13.22 -13.27
N LYS A 21 -8.84 -12.77 -13.35
CA LYS A 21 -8.00 -13.02 -14.52
C LYS A 21 -7.80 -14.51 -14.77
N GLN A 22 -7.50 -15.28 -13.72
CA GLN A 22 -7.33 -16.73 -13.83
C GLN A 22 -8.61 -17.41 -14.31
N GLU A 23 -9.77 -17.02 -13.78
CA GLU A 23 -11.08 -17.54 -14.23
C GLU A 23 -11.35 -17.19 -15.70
N LEU A 24 -11.03 -15.98 -16.15
CA LEU A 24 -11.14 -15.59 -17.57
C LEU A 24 -10.19 -16.39 -18.48
N ASP A 25 -9.00 -16.76 -17.97
CA ASP A 25 -8.07 -17.62 -18.70
C ASP A 25 -8.64 -19.04 -18.86
N VAL A 26 -9.26 -19.59 -17.82
CA VAL A 26 -10.00 -20.86 -17.90
C VAL A 26 -11.14 -20.77 -18.91
N CYS A 27 -11.96 -19.71 -18.88
CA CYS A 27 -13.02 -19.53 -19.88
C CYS A 27 -12.47 -19.52 -21.32
N GLY A 28 -11.30 -18.93 -21.55
CA GLY A 28 -10.65 -18.93 -22.86
C GLY A 28 -10.15 -20.32 -23.30
N GLN A 29 -9.66 -21.12 -22.35
CA GLN A 29 -9.27 -22.51 -22.62
C GLN A 29 -10.50 -23.34 -22.99
N GLU A 30 -11.56 -23.27 -22.20
CA GLU A 30 -12.82 -23.99 -22.46
C GLU A 30 -13.45 -23.60 -23.80
N ALA A 31 -13.43 -22.30 -24.14
CA ALA A 31 -13.91 -21.81 -25.43
C ALA A 31 -13.08 -22.37 -26.61
N SER A 32 -11.75 -22.49 -26.42
CA SER A 32 -10.84 -23.06 -27.43
C SER A 32 -11.07 -24.57 -27.63
N GLU A 33 -11.59 -25.25 -26.61
CA GLU A 33 -11.97 -26.68 -26.65
C GLU A 33 -13.40 -26.91 -27.18
N GLY A 34 -14.09 -25.85 -27.61
CA GLY A 34 -15.41 -25.91 -28.22
C GLY A 34 -16.59 -25.75 -27.25
N SER A 35 -16.33 -25.32 -26.00
CA SER A 35 -17.39 -25.00 -25.05
C SER A 35 -17.99 -23.62 -25.33
N ASP A 36 -19.30 -23.47 -25.11
CA ASP A 36 -20.01 -22.20 -25.29
C ASP A 36 -19.88 -21.33 -24.02
N SER A 37 -18.65 -20.88 -23.74
CA SER A 37 -18.35 -20.00 -22.60
C SER A 37 -18.59 -18.53 -22.99
N VAL A 38 -19.45 -17.84 -22.23
CA VAL A 38 -19.84 -16.45 -22.52
C VAL A 38 -19.63 -15.57 -21.30
N VAL A 39 -18.86 -14.49 -21.48
CA VAL A 39 -18.61 -13.49 -20.43
C VAL A 39 -19.67 -12.39 -20.48
N TYR A 40 -20.15 -11.99 -19.31
CA TYR A 40 -21.04 -10.84 -19.14
C TYR A 40 -20.45 -9.85 -18.14
N LYS A 41 -20.63 -8.57 -18.42
CA LYS A 41 -20.25 -7.47 -17.55
C LYS A 41 -21.50 -6.87 -16.90
N LEU A 42 -21.47 -6.73 -15.58
CA LEU A 42 -22.49 -6.02 -14.81
C LEU A 42 -22.27 -4.51 -14.90
N VAL A 43 -23.27 -3.78 -15.41
CA VAL A 43 -23.29 -2.31 -15.49
C VAL A 43 -24.57 -1.82 -14.82
N GLY A 44 -24.46 -1.29 -13.60
CA GLY A 44 -25.64 -0.95 -12.80
C GLY A 44 -26.54 -2.17 -12.57
N PRO A 45 -27.85 -2.11 -12.87
CA PRO A 45 -28.75 -3.27 -12.73
C PRO A 45 -28.78 -4.21 -13.95
N VAL A 46 -27.93 -4.01 -14.98
CA VAL A 46 -28.00 -4.80 -16.23
C VAL A 46 -26.72 -5.59 -16.50
N LEU A 47 -26.89 -6.78 -17.10
CA LEU A 47 -25.79 -7.60 -17.63
C LEU A 47 -25.66 -7.39 -19.14
N ILE A 48 -24.46 -7.08 -19.59
CA ILE A 48 -24.14 -6.85 -21.01
C ILE A 48 -23.14 -7.91 -21.45
N LYS A 49 -23.40 -8.57 -22.59
CA LYS A 49 -22.45 -9.51 -23.17
C LYS A 49 -21.13 -8.78 -23.42
N ASN A 50 -20.04 -9.32 -22.91
CA ASN A 50 -18.72 -8.72 -23.00
C ASN A 50 -17.80 -9.67 -23.75
N ASP A 51 -16.96 -9.14 -24.62
CA ASP A 51 -15.94 -9.95 -25.28
C ASP A 51 -14.91 -10.44 -24.24
N LEU A 52 -14.39 -11.66 -24.45
CA LEU A 52 -13.45 -12.26 -23.50
C LEU A 52 -12.12 -11.50 -23.46
N ASP A 53 -11.61 -11.10 -24.62
CA ASP A 53 -10.34 -10.38 -24.72
C ASP A 53 -10.49 -8.96 -24.14
N GLU A 54 -11.62 -8.30 -24.38
CA GLU A 54 -11.94 -7.02 -23.73
C GLU A 54 -12.04 -7.14 -22.19
N ALA A 55 -12.60 -8.25 -21.70
CA ALA A 55 -12.68 -8.51 -20.26
C ALA A 55 -11.27 -8.66 -19.66
N LYS A 56 -10.41 -9.45 -20.32
CA LYS A 56 -9.01 -9.65 -19.90
C LYS A 56 -8.22 -8.34 -19.92
N GLU A 57 -8.31 -7.56 -20.99
CA GLU A 57 -7.63 -6.26 -21.10
C GLU A 57 -8.08 -5.30 -20.00
N THR A 58 -9.37 -5.30 -19.65
CA THR A 58 -9.91 -4.48 -18.56
C THR A 58 -9.33 -4.88 -17.21
N VAL A 59 -9.26 -6.19 -16.92
CA VAL A 59 -8.71 -6.72 -15.67
C VAL A 59 -7.20 -6.47 -15.60
N ASP A 60 -6.48 -6.60 -16.70
CA ASP A 60 -5.04 -6.31 -16.77
C ASP A 60 -4.73 -4.86 -16.48
N LYS A 61 -5.44 -3.92 -17.12
CA LYS A 61 -5.30 -2.48 -16.82
C LYS A 61 -5.63 -2.18 -15.36
N ARG A 62 -6.62 -2.87 -14.77
CA ARG A 62 -6.97 -2.73 -13.36
C ARG A 62 -5.82 -3.21 -12.45
N LEU A 63 -5.23 -4.37 -12.75
CA LEU A 63 -4.10 -4.94 -12.01
C LEU A 63 -2.87 -4.05 -12.07
N GLU A 64 -2.54 -3.51 -13.25
CA GLU A 64 -1.44 -2.56 -13.43
C GLU A 64 -1.64 -1.30 -12.59
N PHE A 65 -2.83 -0.71 -12.64
CA PHE A 65 -3.17 0.45 -11.85
C PHE A 65 -3.04 0.19 -10.34
N ILE A 66 -3.69 -0.88 -9.84
CA ILE A 66 -3.67 -1.22 -8.41
C ILE A 66 -2.23 -1.50 -7.94
N SER A 67 -1.45 -2.24 -8.73
CA SER A 67 -0.05 -2.55 -8.42
C SER A 67 0.81 -1.29 -8.38
N GLY A 68 0.53 -0.31 -9.26
CA GLY A 68 1.17 1.00 -9.22
C GLY A 68 0.83 1.79 -7.96
N GLU A 69 -0.43 1.79 -7.52
CA GLU A 69 -0.85 2.46 -6.30
C GLU A 69 -0.26 1.82 -5.04
N ILE A 70 -0.18 0.48 -4.98
CA ILE A 70 0.50 -0.24 -3.90
C ILE A 70 1.95 0.23 -3.77
N LYS A 71 2.72 0.24 -4.88
CA LYS A 71 4.13 0.68 -4.88
C LYS A 71 4.29 2.13 -4.40
N LYS A 72 3.40 3.03 -4.83
CA LYS A 72 3.42 4.44 -4.36
C LYS A 72 3.15 4.53 -2.86
N MET A 73 2.22 3.72 -2.36
CA MET A 73 1.89 3.68 -0.93
C MET A 73 3.06 3.16 -0.10
N GLU A 74 3.67 2.05 -0.52
CA GLU A 74 4.86 1.46 0.12
C GLU A 74 6.03 2.45 0.16
N SER A 75 6.29 3.16 -0.95
CA SER A 75 7.31 4.21 -0.99
C SER A 75 7.00 5.36 -0.02
N THR A 76 5.73 5.75 0.09
CA THR A 76 5.30 6.80 1.02
C THR A 76 5.47 6.36 2.47
N ILE A 77 5.13 5.11 2.79
CA ILE A 77 5.32 4.51 4.11
C ILE A 77 6.81 4.50 4.47
N ALA A 78 7.67 3.97 3.60
CA ALA A 78 9.11 3.90 3.83
C ALA A 78 9.72 5.30 4.09
N LYS A 79 9.34 6.29 3.29
CA LYS A 79 9.79 7.68 3.49
C LYS A 79 9.34 8.25 4.83
N LYS A 80 8.11 7.93 5.27
CA LYS A 80 7.59 8.38 6.57
C LYS A 80 8.27 7.69 7.74
N GLU A 81 8.60 6.41 7.60
CA GLU A 81 9.38 5.68 8.59
C GLU A 81 10.79 6.26 8.74
N GLU A 82 11.48 6.54 7.63
CA GLU A 82 12.80 7.20 7.65
C GLU A 82 12.74 8.58 8.33
N GLN A 83 11.76 9.42 7.96
CA GLN A 83 11.55 10.73 8.60
C GLN A 83 11.28 10.60 10.10
N SER A 84 10.49 9.59 10.50
CA SER A 84 10.19 9.32 11.90
C SER A 84 11.45 8.93 12.68
N GLN A 85 12.30 8.07 12.11
CA GLN A 85 13.56 7.65 12.72
C GLN A 85 14.55 8.82 12.88
N GLN A 86 14.70 9.65 11.85
CA GLN A 86 15.56 10.84 11.92
C GLN A 86 15.07 11.83 12.99
N LEU A 87 13.75 12.03 13.08
CA LEU A 87 13.15 12.88 14.11
C LEU A 87 13.38 12.30 15.52
N ALA A 88 13.20 10.99 15.69
CA ALA A 88 13.44 10.32 16.96
C ALA A 88 14.90 10.47 17.43
N MET A 89 15.88 10.32 16.53
CA MET A 89 17.29 10.56 16.83
C MET A 89 17.54 12.02 17.26
N THR A 90 17.00 12.98 16.51
CA THR A 90 17.15 14.41 16.82
C THR A 90 16.61 14.72 18.21
N VAL A 91 15.44 14.18 18.56
CA VAL A 91 14.85 14.35 19.90
C VAL A 91 15.72 13.71 20.98
N GLN A 92 16.27 12.53 20.74
CA GLN A 92 17.18 11.86 21.69
C GLN A 92 18.45 12.67 21.93
N GLU A 93 19.06 13.22 20.88
CA GLU A 93 20.24 14.08 20.99
C GLU A 93 19.94 15.35 21.81
N MET A 94 18.81 16.01 21.53
CA MET A 94 18.37 17.19 22.29
C MET A 94 18.13 16.87 23.77
N GLN A 95 17.46 15.75 24.06
CA GLN A 95 17.21 15.30 25.44
C GLN A 95 18.51 14.97 26.17
N GLY A 96 19.46 14.29 25.51
CA GLY A 96 20.78 14.00 26.07
C GLY A 96 21.59 15.25 26.36
N ALA A 97 21.60 16.23 25.45
CA ALA A 97 22.27 17.52 25.65
C ALA A 97 21.65 18.30 26.82
N MET A 98 20.32 18.35 26.92
CA MET A 98 19.63 19.02 28.02
C MET A 98 19.93 18.36 29.37
N GLN A 99 19.95 17.03 29.43
CA GLN A 99 20.29 16.30 30.65
C GLN A 99 21.73 16.56 31.08
N LYS A 100 22.68 16.56 30.13
CA LYS A 100 24.09 16.88 30.41
C LYS A 100 24.25 18.31 30.94
N ALA A 101 23.62 19.28 30.28
CA ALA A 101 23.66 20.69 30.71
C ALA A 101 23.06 20.89 32.11
N ALA A 102 21.94 20.21 32.42
CA ALA A 102 21.33 20.27 33.74
C ALA A 102 22.24 19.70 34.85
N VAL A 103 22.94 18.58 34.57
CA VAL A 103 23.89 17.97 35.51
C VAL A 103 25.10 18.88 35.73
N GLU A 104 25.66 19.47 34.68
CA GLU A 104 26.79 20.39 34.78
C GLU A 104 26.41 21.66 35.57
N ALA A 105 25.24 22.24 35.31
CA ALA A 105 24.73 23.39 36.05
C ALA A 105 24.52 23.07 37.54
N ALA A 106 23.96 21.90 37.88
CA ALA A 106 23.79 21.46 39.26
C ALA A 106 25.14 21.27 39.98
N LYS A 107 26.14 20.70 39.29
CA LYS A 107 27.50 20.54 39.83
C LYS A 107 28.18 21.88 40.09
N ALA A 108 28.06 22.83 39.15
CA ALA A 108 28.63 24.16 39.30
C ALA A 108 27.99 24.93 40.47
N ALA A 109 26.66 24.85 40.62
CA ALA A 109 25.95 25.47 41.73
C ALA A 109 26.37 24.89 43.09
N ALA A 110 26.56 23.57 43.19
CA ALA A 110 27.03 22.93 44.41
C ALA A 110 28.45 23.37 44.82
N MET A 111 29.36 23.53 43.84
CA MET A 111 30.74 23.99 44.09
C MET A 111 30.83 25.46 44.51
N GLN A 112 29.88 26.31 44.10
CA GLN A 112 29.83 27.72 44.51
C GLN A 112 29.23 27.93 45.91
N SER A 113 28.51 26.93 46.44
CA SER A 113 27.89 26.96 47.77
C SER A 113 28.76 26.39 48.90
N SER A 114 29.99 25.95 48.61
CA SER A 114 31.00 25.46 49.57
C SER A 114 32.14 26.45 49.72
#